data_AF-A0A0F9LDH1-F1
#
_entry.id   AF-A0A0F9LDH1-F1
#
_cell.length_a   1.000
_cell.length_b   1.000
_cell.length_c   1.000
_cell.angle_alpha   90.00
_cell.angle_beta   90.00
_cell.angle_gamma   90.00
#
_symmetry.space_group_name_H-M   'P 1'
#
loop_
_entity.id
_entity.type
_entity.pdbx_description
1 polymer ?
#
loop_
_entity_poly.entity_id
_entity_poly.type
_entity_poly.pdbx_seq_one_letter_code
_entity_poly.pdbx_strand_id
1 'polypeptide(L)'
;ELNLVNELVGTSTGGASQTFTVAFPPVDDLDDLIVKVNNVAWTRLDTFIGTDPTDEVYTFDFTTGTVTFGDGTQGKIPPTGNTITVSYTPDTILFGKETSEQLWIGVQSIDVIANTVTVELERVAPPDTSSCQTLRSPILGVTGVFLNSDPNRLGTNFFSGGSFNTVTGVITLGTSLPNTDDVLIDYTYEIDDDNESSFVQIGRTTKSATLNSIPSNNGKKLNFRIVVPSSASPSSPQKIRFKLRVEYKQ
;
A
#
# COMPACT_ATOMS: atom_id res chain seq x y z
N GLU A 1 10.44 -14.12 -7.71
CA GLU A 1 11.63 -14.56 -8.45
C GLU A 1 12.73 -13.54 -8.21
N LEU A 2 13.95 -14.01 -7.97
CA LEU A 2 15.13 -13.16 -7.81
C LEU A 2 15.45 -12.62 -9.20
N ASN A 3 15.31 -11.31 -9.41
CA ASN A 3 15.46 -10.73 -10.73
C ASN A 3 16.95 -10.45 -10.97
N LEU A 4 17.54 -11.18 -11.92
CA LEU A 4 18.85 -10.87 -12.49
C LEU A 4 18.89 -9.40 -12.92
N VAL A 5 19.86 -8.65 -12.41
CA VAL A 5 20.11 -7.25 -12.77
C VAL A 5 21.23 -7.22 -13.81
N ASN A 6 21.03 -6.45 -14.88
CA ASN A 6 22.08 -6.14 -15.85
C ASN A 6 22.38 -4.64 -15.77
N GLU A 7 23.56 -4.30 -15.25
CA GLU A 7 23.92 -2.93 -14.88
C GLU A 7 25.15 -2.44 -15.65
N LEU A 8 25.06 -1.27 -16.28
CA LEU A 8 26.23 -0.51 -16.74
C LEU A 8 26.81 0.23 -15.54
N VAL A 9 27.92 -0.25 -15.01
CA VAL A 9 28.56 0.32 -13.80
C VAL A 9 29.55 1.44 -14.14
N GLY A 10 29.97 1.56 -15.39
CA GLY A 10 30.80 2.68 -15.84
C GLY A 10 31.52 2.44 -17.17
N THR A 11 32.49 3.31 -17.43
CA THR A 11 33.37 3.26 -18.61
C THR A 11 34.82 3.32 -18.13
N SER A 12 35.66 2.44 -18.66
CA SER A 12 37.07 2.40 -18.31
C SER A 12 37.80 3.67 -18.75
N THR A 13 38.67 4.15 -17.88
CA THR A 13 39.64 5.22 -18.16
C THR A 13 40.95 4.69 -18.74
N GLY A 14 41.17 3.38 -18.71
CA GLY A 14 42.44 2.73 -19.06
C GLY A 14 43.53 2.84 -17.98
N GLY A 15 43.18 3.30 -16.77
CA GLY A 15 44.08 3.29 -15.63
C GLY A 15 44.24 1.89 -15.01
N ALA A 16 45.36 1.68 -14.32
CA ALA A 16 45.61 0.47 -13.53
C ALA A 16 44.64 0.35 -12.34
N SER A 17 44.30 -0.88 -11.94
CA SER A 17 43.54 -1.20 -10.71
C SER A 17 42.20 -0.46 -10.59
N GLN A 18 41.53 -0.24 -11.71
CA GLN A 18 40.23 0.42 -11.72
C GLN A 18 39.19 -0.43 -10.99
N THR A 19 38.29 0.26 -10.30
CA THR A 19 37.19 -0.33 -9.57
C THR A 19 35.85 0.25 -10.01
N PHE A 20 34.81 -0.58 -9.95
CA PHE A 20 33.43 -0.17 -10.21
C PHE A 20 32.53 -0.87 -9.19
N THR A 21 31.44 -0.23 -8.80
CA THR A 21 30.53 -0.77 -7.78
C THR A 21 29.13 -0.87 -8.37
N VAL A 22 28.47 -2.00 -8.12
CA VAL A 22 27.08 -2.19 -8.51
C VAL A 22 26.11 -1.42 -7.60
N ALA A 23 24.91 -1.12 -8.09
CA ALA A 23 23.93 -0.34 -7.35
C ALA A 23 23.32 -1.06 -6.13
N PHE A 24 23.31 -2.39 -6.11
CA PHE A 24 22.61 -3.18 -5.10
C PHE A 24 23.50 -4.22 -4.38
N PRO A 25 24.52 -3.79 -3.62
CA PRO A 25 25.28 -4.68 -2.75
C PRO A 25 24.54 -4.94 -1.42
N PRO A 26 24.72 -6.11 -0.78
CA PRO A 26 25.59 -7.20 -1.20
C PRO A 26 24.99 -8.03 -2.35
N VAL A 27 25.87 -8.73 -3.06
CA VAL A 27 25.57 -9.59 -4.20
C VAL A 27 25.56 -11.04 -3.74
N ASP A 28 24.63 -11.84 -4.26
CA ASP A 28 24.58 -13.28 -3.98
C ASP A 28 25.78 -13.95 -4.68
N ASP A 29 26.57 -14.73 -3.94
CA ASP A 29 27.72 -15.45 -4.52
C ASP A 29 27.25 -16.75 -5.17
N LEU A 30 26.46 -16.58 -6.23
CA LEU A 30 26.05 -17.63 -7.14
C LEU A 30 26.87 -17.55 -8.44
N ASP A 31 26.87 -18.64 -9.19
CA ASP A 31 27.57 -18.76 -10.48
C ASP A 31 26.95 -17.88 -11.60
N ASP A 32 26.00 -17.00 -11.29
CA ASP A 32 25.32 -16.11 -12.24
C ASP A 32 25.95 -14.71 -12.36
N LEU A 33 26.97 -14.40 -11.55
CA LEU A 33 27.75 -13.16 -11.67
C LEU A 33 28.59 -13.15 -12.96
N ILE A 34 28.31 -12.22 -13.87
CA ILE A 34 29.07 -12.04 -15.11
C ILE A 34 29.52 -10.58 -15.23
N VAL A 35 30.83 -10.35 -15.31
CA VAL A 35 31.39 -9.04 -15.67
C VAL A 35 31.81 -9.05 -17.13
N LYS A 36 31.37 -8.03 -17.87
CA LYS A 36 31.72 -7.82 -19.28
C LYS A 36 32.44 -6.50 -19.48
N VAL A 37 33.52 -6.53 -20.27
CA VAL A 37 34.21 -5.35 -20.79
C VAL A 37 33.92 -5.25 -22.29
N ASN A 38 33.22 -4.19 -22.70
CA ASN A 38 32.75 -4.01 -24.08
C ASN A 38 32.05 -5.27 -24.64
N ASN A 39 31.13 -5.83 -23.84
CA ASN A 39 30.36 -7.05 -24.14
C ASN A 39 31.16 -8.38 -24.20
N VAL A 40 32.46 -8.36 -23.89
CA VAL A 40 33.29 -9.57 -23.73
C VAL A 40 33.32 -9.97 -22.25
N ALA A 41 32.92 -11.21 -21.93
CA ALA A 41 32.95 -11.71 -20.56
C ALA A 41 34.39 -11.93 -20.08
N TRP A 42 34.71 -11.39 -18.91
CA TRP A 42 36.00 -11.60 -18.25
C TRP A 42 35.86 -12.69 -17.18
N THR A 43 36.99 -13.23 -16.70
CA THR A 43 37.01 -14.34 -15.75
C THR A 43 37.18 -13.85 -14.32
N ARG A 44 36.29 -14.27 -13.41
CA ARG A 44 36.40 -14.00 -11.98
C ARG A 44 37.52 -14.83 -11.37
N LEU A 45 38.38 -14.21 -10.57
CA LEU A 45 39.36 -14.85 -9.70
C LEU A 45 39.25 -14.28 -8.28
N ASP A 46 39.74 -15.03 -7.29
CA ASP A 46 39.84 -14.52 -5.91
C ASP A 46 41.01 -13.53 -5.74
N THR A 47 42.04 -13.67 -6.58
CA THR A 47 43.25 -12.84 -6.55
C THR A 47 43.90 -12.78 -7.94
N PHE A 48 44.71 -11.75 -8.17
CA PHE A 48 45.51 -11.61 -9.41
C PHE A 48 46.88 -12.29 -9.32
N ILE A 49 47.23 -12.93 -8.20
CA ILE A 49 48.53 -13.59 -8.07
C ILE A 49 48.70 -14.66 -9.14
N GLY A 50 49.77 -14.53 -9.93
CA GLY A 50 50.13 -15.49 -10.97
C GLY A 50 49.42 -15.30 -12.31
N THR A 51 48.68 -14.20 -12.49
CA THR A 51 48.09 -13.84 -13.79
C THR A 51 49.05 -13.02 -14.63
N ASP A 52 48.93 -13.14 -15.94
CA ASP A 52 49.70 -12.38 -16.91
C ASP A 52 49.06 -11.00 -17.21
N PRO A 53 49.84 -10.01 -17.68
CA PRO A 53 49.36 -8.70 -18.11
C PRO A 53 48.24 -8.72 -19.17
N THR A 54 48.10 -9.83 -19.89
CA THR A 54 47.11 -9.99 -20.96
C THR A 54 45.85 -10.72 -20.52
N ASP A 55 45.80 -11.25 -19.31
CA ASP A 55 44.69 -12.06 -18.82
C ASP A 55 43.45 -11.20 -18.56
N GLU A 56 42.33 -11.59 -19.16
CA GLU A 56 41.04 -10.92 -19.02
C GLU A 56 40.34 -11.35 -17.74
N VAL A 57 40.88 -10.91 -16.61
CA VAL A 57 40.48 -11.34 -15.26
C VAL A 57 40.04 -10.16 -14.38
N TYR A 58 39.18 -10.45 -13.40
CA TYR A 58 38.74 -9.50 -12.38
C TYR A 58 38.60 -10.19 -11.02
N THR A 59 38.62 -9.41 -9.94
CA THR A 59 38.16 -9.85 -8.62
C THR A 59 36.86 -9.15 -8.26
N PHE A 60 36.06 -9.74 -7.37
CA PHE A 60 34.77 -9.19 -6.96
C PHE A 60 34.58 -9.35 -5.46
N ASP A 61 34.21 -8.27 -4.77
CA ASP A 61 33.79 -8.30 -3.38
C ASP A 61 32.26 -8.33 -3.30
N PHE A 62 31.71 -9.48 -2.92
CA PHE A 62 30.26 -9.71 -2.79
C PHE A 62 29.61 -8.86 -1.71
N THR A 63 30.35 -8.42 -0.70
CA THR A 63 29.80 -7.60 0.39
C THR A 63 29.58 -6.17 -0.07
N THR A 64 30.58 -5.59 -0.75
CA THR A 64 30.55 -4.20 -1.20
C THR A 64 30.00 -4.05 -2.62
N GLY A 65 29.92 -5.14 -3.39
CA GLY A 65 29.54 -5.14 -4.79
C GLY A 65 30.60 -4.53 -5.71
N THR A 66 31.86 -4.53 -5.28
CA THR A 66 32.96 -3.89 -6.01
C THR A 66 33.69 -4.89 -6.90
N VAL A 67 33.72 -4.60 -8.20
CA VAL A 67 34.64 -5.25 -9.15
C VAL A 67 35.96 -4.50 -9.19
N THR A 68 37.08 -5.23 -9.19
CA THR A 68 38.43 -4.70 -9.37
C THR A 68 39.08 -5.36 -10.56
N PHE A 69 39.82 -4.58 -11.37
CA PHE A 69 40.58 -5.07 -12.51
C PHE A 69 42.09 -5.05 -12.27
N GLY A 70 42.84 -5.73 -13.14
CA GLY A 70 44.29 -5.80 -13.06
C GLY A 70 45.00 -4.45 -13.25
N ASP A 71 46.30 -4.45 -12.98
CA ASP A 71 47.17 -3.27 -13.05
C ASP A 71 48.06 -3.24 -14.31
N GLY A 72 47.91 -4.22 -15.20
CA GLY A 72 48.74 -4.37 -16.39
C GLY A 72 50.06 -5.09 -16.14
N THR A 73 50.31 -5.53 -14.91
CA THR A 73 51.36 -6.50 -14.55
C THR A 73 50.73 -7.83 -14.15
N GLN A 74 49.70 -7.78 -13.32
CA GLN A 74 48.89 -8.92 -12.90
C GLN A 74 47.45 -8.68 -13.33
N GLY A 75 47.08 -9.27 -14.47
CA GLY A 75 45.80 -9.07 -15.12
C GLY A 75 45.76 -7.83 -16.02
N LYS A 76 44.93 -7.91 -17.04
CA LYS A 76 44.76 -6.89 -18.06
C LYS A 76 44.01 -5.67 -17.53
N ILE A 77 44.44 -4.49 -17.96
CA ILE A 77 43.71 -3.25 -17.77
C ILE A 77 42.58 -3.16 -18.82
N PRO A 78 41.32 -2.91 -18.43
CA PRO A 78 40.24 -2.65 -19.39
C PRO A 78 40.60 -1.45 -20.28
N PRO A 79 40.57 -1.57 -21.62
CA PRO A 79 40.94 -0.47 -22.51
C PRO A 79 40.10 0.81 -22.28
N THR A 80 40.71 1.98 -22.44
CA THR A 80 40.02 3.27 -22.32
C THR A 80 38.80 3.34 -23.23
N GLY A 81 37.67 3.82 -22.69
CA GLY A 81 36.42 3.98 -23.42
C GLY A 81 35.54 2.73 -23.48
N ASN A 82 36.03 1.56 -23.04
CA ASN A 82 35.22 0.36 -22.98
C ASN A 82 34.22 0.43 -21.83
N THR A 83 32.97 0.04 -22.09
CA THR A 83 31.93 -0.05 -21.06
C THR A 83 32.14 -1.26 -20.17
N ILE A 84 31.83 -1.11 -18.89
CA ILE A 84 31.85 -2.18 -17.89
C ILE A 84 30.41 -2.50 -17.50
N THR A 85 29.98 -3.73 -17.78
CA THR A 85 28.62 -4.20 -17.46
C THR A 85 28.73 -5.37 -16.48
N VAL A 86 27.89 -5.37 -15.45
CA VAL A 86 27.81 -6.45 -14.46
C VAL A 86 26.40 -7.02 -14.49
N SER A 87 26.30 -8.33 -14.71
CA SER A 87 25.08 -9.12 -14.54
C SER A 87 25.16 -9.82 -13.19
N TYR A 88 24.21 -9.59 -12.29
CA TYR A 88 24.26 -10.13 -10.93
C TYR A 88 22.87 -10.26 -10.30
N THR A 89 22.77 -11.12 -9.29
CA THR A 89 21.60 -11.21 -8.41
C THR A 89 21.95 -10.55 -7.08
N PRO A 90 21.24 -9.47 -6.66
CA PRO A 90 21.43 -8.92 -5.31
C PRO A 90 21.12 -9.99 -4.25
N ASP A 91 21.96 -10.10 -3.22
CA ASP A 91 21.68 -10.96 -2.08
C ASP A 91 20.52 -10.34 -1.29
N THR A 92 19.29 -10.74 -1.61
CA THR A 92 18.10 -10.25 -0.91
C THR A 92 18.04 -10.63 0.57
N ILE A 93 18.87 -11.57 1.05
CA ILE A 93 18.97 -11.93 2.47
C ILE A 93 19.69 -10.82 3.25
N LEU A 94 20.76 -10.27 2.68
CA LEU A 94 21.51 -9.19 3.31
C LEU A 94 21.11 -7.79 2.79
N PHE A 95 20.51 -7.70 1.59
CA PHE A 95 19.93 -6.51 0.95
C PHE A 95 18.56 -6.11 1.55
N GLY A 96 18.39 -6.34 2.86
CA GLY A 96 17.12 -6.12 3.56
C GLY A 96 16.10 -7.21 3.26
N LYS A 97 16.43 -8.46 3.58
CA LYS A 97 15.41 -9.50 3.76
C LYS A 97 14.46 -9.04 4.83
N GLU A 98 13.18 -9.22 4.56
CA GLU A 98 12.29 -9.49 5.68
C GLU A 98 12.79 -10.77 6.38
N THR A 99 13.26 -10.64 7.62
CA THR A 99 13.66 -11.76 8.47
C THR A 99 12.47 -12.45 9.13
N SER A 100 11.25 -12.06 8.79
CA SER A 100 10.04 -12.67 9.33
C SER A 100 9.28 -13.46 8.26
N GLU A 101 9.23 -14.76 8.47
CA GLU A 101 8.22 -15.64 7.91
C GLU A 101 6.84 -15.25 8.51
N GLN A 102 5.84 -15.16 7.63
CA GLN A 102 4.39 -14.96 7.89
C GLN A 102 3.99 -14.59 9.34
N LEU A 103 3.69 -13.31 9.57
CA LEU A 103 2.91 -12.89 10.74
C LEU A 103 1.51 -12.49 10.31
N TRP A 104 0.57 -13.36 10.66
CA TRP A 104 -0.85 -13.14 10.49
C TRP A 104 -1.32 -12.05 11.45
N ILE A 105 -1.90 -10.98 10.90
CA ILE A 105 -2.84 -10.16 11.64
C ILE A 105 -4.21 -10.78 11.39
N GLY A 106 -4.74 -11.48 12.40
CA GLY A 106 -6.16 -11.73 12.45
C GLY A 106 -6.87 -10.41 12.72
N VAL A 107 -8.02 -10.20 12.09
CA VAL A 107 -8.97 -9.17 12.48
C VAL A 107 -10.33 -9.85 12.50
N GLN A 108 -10.98 -9.84 13.65
CA GLN A 108 -12.38 -10.22 13.80
C GLN A 108 -13.06 -8.94 14.26
N SER A 109 -13.96 -8.42 13.42
CA SER A 109 -14.98 -7.52 13.94
C SER A 109 -15.86 -8.36 14.86
N ILE A 110 -16.01 -7.96 16.12
CA ILE A 110 -16.82 -8.74 17.06
C ILE A 110 -18.31 -8.51 16.85
N ASP A 111 -18.71 -7.41 16.21
CA ASP A 111 -20.06 -7.10 15.75
C ASP A 111 -20.02 -5.82 14.89
N VAL A 112 -20.94 -5.66 13.93
CA VAL A 112 -21.19 -4.37 13.28
C VAL A 112 -21.90 -3.51 14.33
N ILE A 113 -21.22 -2.50 14.87
CA ILE A 113 -21.86 -1.54 15.78
C ILE A 113 -22.64 -0.55 14.91
N ALA A 114 -23.95 -0.74 14.89
CA ALA A 114 -24.96 0.21 14.47
C ALA A 114 -24.74 1.59 15.11
N ASN A 115 -24.15 2.56 14.39
CA ASN A 115 -24.09 3.94 14.89
C ASN A 115 -25.25 4.74 14.31
N THR A 116 -26.06 5.30 15.21
CA THR A 116 -27.13 6.22 14.83
C THR A 116 -26.53 7.58 14.47
N VAL A 117 -26.78 8.02 13.24
CA VAL A 117 -26.42 9.37 12.77
C VAL A 117 -27.68 10.20 12.64
N THR A 118 -27.64 11.40 13.22
CA THR A 118 -28.66 12.43 13.01
C THR A 118 -28.29 13.26 11.79
N VAL A 119 -29.23 13.37 10.87
CA VAL A 119 -29.18 14.27 9.72
C VAL A 119 -30.16 15.40 9.99
N GLU A 120 -29.66 16.63 9.86
CA GLU A 120 -30.46 17.83 9.96
C GLU A 120 -30.49 18.55 8.61
N LEU A 121 -31.66 19.06 8.24
CA LEU A 121 -31.89 19.89 7.06
C LEU A 121 -31.47 19.23 5.72
N GLU A 122 -31.73 17.92 5.55
CA GLU A 122 -31.54 17.28 4.24
C GLU A 122 -32.54 17.85 3.24
N ARG A 123 -32.03 18.48 2.17
CA ARG A 123 -32.88 19.08 1.14
C ARG A 123 -33.30 18.06 0.09
N VAL A 124 -34.61 17.88 -0.08
CA VAL A 124 -35.20 16.90 -1.01
C VAL A 124 -36.34 17.53 -1.80
N ALA A 125 -36.42 17.23 -3.10
CA ALA A 125 -37.57 17.52 -3.93
C ALA A 125 -38.63 16.39 -3.76
N PRO A 126 -39.80 16.66 -3.17
CA PRO A 126 -40.81 15.64 -2.94
C PRO A 126 -41.50 15.23 -4.26
N PRO A 127 -41.83 13.94 -4.45
CA PRO A 127 -42.49 13.46 -5.67
C PRO A 127 -43.96 13.91 -5.76
N ASP A 128 -44.60 14.18 -4.64
CA ASP A 128 -45.97 14.66 -4.52
C ASP A 128 -46.14 15.46 -3.20
N THR A 129 -47.34 15.97 -2.92
CA THR A 129 -47.59 16.77 -1.71
C THR A 129 -47.82 15.96 -0.44
N SER A 130 -47.80 14.62 -0.52
CA SER A 130 -48.12 13.71 0.58
C SER A 130 -46.95 12.85 1.03
N SER A 131 -45.84 12.87 0.30
CA SER A 131 -44.68 12.04 0.59
C SER A 131 -43.37 12.74 0.23
N CYS A 132 -42.30 12.29 0.88
CA CYS A 132 -40.91 12.60 0.51
C CYS A 132 -40.03 11.37 0.75
N GLN A 133 -38.76 11.42 0.32
CA GLN A 133 -37.85 10.30 0.49
C GLN A 133 -36.46 10.80 0.88
N THR A 134 -35.90 10.24 1.95
CA THR A 134 -34.53 10.53 2.38
C THR A 134 -33.51 9.97 1.41
N LEU A 135 -32.33 10.59 1.31
CA LEU A 135 -31.23 10.05 0.46
C LEU A 135 -30.55 8.84 1.08
N ARG A 136 -30.71 8.64 2.40
CA ARG A 136 -30.13 7.53 3.15
C ARG A 136 -31.21 6.56 3.60
N SER A 137 -30.85 5.29 3.62
CA SER A 137 -31.60 4.18 4.19
C SER A 137 -30.61 3.09 4.64
N PRO A 138 -30.91 2.30 5.69
CA PRO A 138 -32.15 2.33 6.46
C PRO A 138 -32.25 3.52 7.43
N ILE A 139 -33.45 4.09 7.58
CA ILE A 139 -33.72 5.17 8.55
C ILE A 139 -34.35 4.61 9.83
N LEU A 140 -33.97 5.19 10.97
CA LEU A 140 -34.39 4.78 12.32
C LEU A 140 -35.52 5.66 12.87
N GLY A 141 -35.61 6.91 12.43
CA GLY A 141 -36.61 7.86 12.89
C GLY A 141 -36.65 9.11 12.02
N VAL A 142 -37.79 9.80 12.01
CA VAL A 142 -37.95 11.11 11.38
C VAL A 142 -38.39 12.08 12.47
N THR A 143 -37.67 13.18 12.61
CA THR A 143 -37.99 14.23 13.58
C THR A 143 -38.91 15.27 12.96
N GLY A 144 -38.69 15.60 11.68
CA GLY A 144 -39.58 16.52 10.99
C GLY A 144 -39.31 16.69 9.50
N VAL A 145 -40.31 17.25 8.83
CA VAL A 145 -40.25 17.70 7.44
C VAL A 145 -40.79 19.12 7.40
N PHE A 146 -39.97 20.06 6.93
CA PHE A 146 -40.25 21.50 6.92
C PHE A 146 -40.06 22.06 5.51
N LEU A 147 -40.65 23.21 5.21
CA LEU A 147 -40.42 23.88 3.93
C LEU A 147 -38.97 24.39 3.85
N ASN A 148 -38.40 24.42 2.65
CA ASN A 148 -37.06 24.99 2.45
C ASN A 148 -36.96 26.49 2.84
N SER A 149 -38.09 27.20 2.91
CA SER A 149 -38.18 28.56 3.44
C SER A 149 -38.15 28.66 4.98
N ASP A 150 -38.23 27.53 5.69
CA ASP A 150 -38.25 27.44 7.16
C ASP A 150 -37.11 26.56 7.72
N PRO A 151 -35.84 26.96 7.54
CA PRO A 151 -34.70 26.22 8.09
C PRO A 151 -34.63 26.23 9.62
N ASN A 152 -35.38 27.13 10.28
CA ASN A 152 -35.39 27.26 11.73
C ASN A 152 -36.49 26.43 12.40
N ARG A 153 -37.29 25.68 11.63
CA ARG A 153 -38.32 24.76 12.14
C ARG A 153 -39.41 25.46 12.97
N LEU A 154 -39.70 26.72 12.67
CA LEU A 154 -40.66 27.53 13.42
C LEU A 154 -42.10 27.38 12.92
N GLY A 155 -42.24 26.94 11.67
CA GLY A 155 -43.49 26.73 10.98
C GLY A 155 -44.05 25.31 11.19
N THR A 156 -44.81 24.84 10.20
CA THR A 156 -45.47 23.54 10.28
C THR A 156 -44.47 22.41 10.07
N ASN A 157 -44.43 21.46 11.01
CA ASN A 157 -43.79 20.16 10.80
C ASN A 157 -44.78 19.23 10.09
N PHE A 158 -44.61 19.08 8.77
CA PHE A 158 -45.50 18.31 7.90
C PHE A 158 -45.44 16.80 8.15
N PHE A 159 -44.42 16.33 8.88
CA PHE A 159 -44.34 14.93 9.31
C PHE A 159 -45.21 14.60 10.53
N SER A 160 -45.69 15.57 11.29
CA SER A 160 -46.47 15.31 12.52
C SER A 160 -47.69 14.42 12.24
N GLY A 161 -47.74 13.22 12.85
CA GLY A 161 -48.80 12.22 12.61
C GLY A 161 -48.60 11.37 11.34
N GLY A 162 -47.49 11.54 10.63
CA GLY A 162 -47.08 10.76 9.48
C GLY A 162 -46.45 9.42 9.85
N SER A 163 -45.88 8.74 8.85
CA SER A 163 -45.17 7.46 9.00
C SER A 163 -43.99 7.38 8.04
N PHE A 164 -43.11 6.39 8.23
CA PHE A 164 -41.96 6.20 7.35
C PHE A 164 -41.61 4.72 7.19
N ASN A 165 -40.99 4.39 6.06
CA ASN A 165 -40.47 3.06 5.76
C ASN A 165 -38.97 3.03 6.08
N THR A 166 -38.62 2.23 7.09
CA THR A 166 -37.24 2.10 7.59
C THR A 166 -36.27 1.61 6.52
N VAL A 167 -36.72 0.83 5.53
CA VAL A 167 -35.85 0.21 4.52
C VAL A 167 -35.69 1.10 3.29
N THR A 168 -36.73 1.79 2.86
CA THR A 168 -36.68 2.59 1.62
C THR A 168 -36.41 4.07 1.85
N GLY A 169 -36.55 4.56 3.08
CA GLY A 169 -36.44 5.98 3.40
C GLY A 169 -37.65 6.81 2.98
N VAL A 170 -38.73 6.17 2.51
CA VAL A 170 -39.96 6.86 2.11
C VAL A 170 -40.72 7.33 3.34
N ILE A 171 -41.11 8.60 3.35
CA ILE A 171 -41.87 9.26 4.41
C ILE A 171 -43.25 9.62 3.87
N THR A 172 -44.29 9.19 4.56
CA THR A 172 -45.66 9.63 4.35
C THR A 172 -45.96 10.76 5.35
N LEU A 173 -46.34 11.92 4.84
CA LEU A 173 -46.57 13.12 5.63
C LEU A 173 -47.92 13.05 6.35
N GLY A 174 -47.97 13.60 7.56
CA GLY A 174 -49.23 13.71 8.31
C GLY A 174 -50.07 14.92 7.89
N THR A 175 -49.43 15.93 7.27
CA THR A 175 -50.10 17.08 6.64
C THR A 175 -49.55 17.27 5.25
N SER A 176 -50.42 17.51 4.25
CA SER A 176 -49.99 17.75 2.88
C SER A 176 -49.18 19.03 2.74
N LEU A 177 -48.12 18.98 1.94
CA LEU A 177 -47.35 20.15 1.54
C LEU A 177 -48.22 21.10 0.70
N PRO A 178 -47.97 22.42 0.77
CA PRO A 178 -48.67 23.40 -0.06
C PRO A 178 -48.36 23.27 -1.55
N ASN A 179 -47.18 22.74 -1.90
CA ASN A 179 -46.71 22.49 -3.25
C ASN A 179 -45.60 21.41 -3.21
N THR A 180 -44.95 21.14 -4.34
CA THR A 180 -43.85 20.17 -4.47
C THR A 180 -42.46 20.84 -4.55
N ASP A 181 -42.32 22.03 -3.97
CA ASP A 181 -41.00 22.66 -3.84
C ASP A 181 -40.13 21.86 -2.85
N ASP A 182 -38.82 22.10 -2.89
CA ASP A 182 -37.87 21.46 -1.98
C ASP A 182 -38.29 21.60 -0.50
N VAL A 183 -38.10 20.51 0.25
CA VAL A 183 -38.31 20.44 1.70
C VAL A 183 -36.99 20.12 2.41
N LEU A 184 -36.96 20.39 3.72
CA LEU A 184 -35.88 20.06 4.64
C LEU A 184 -36.33 18.94 5.55
N ILE A 185 -35.56 17.86 5.61
CA ILE A 185 -35.88 16.66 6.40
C ILE A 185 -34.85 16.51 7.53
N ASP A 186 -35.35 16.34 8.75
CA ASP A 186 -34.56 15.94 9.91
C ASP A 186 -34.88 14.48 10.27
N TYR A 187 -33.87 13.62 10.27
CA TYR A 187 -34.06 12.19 10.49
C TYR A 187 -32.82 11.55 11.12
N THR A 188 -32.99 10.35 11.66
CA THR A 188 -31.89 9.50 12.10
C THR A 188 -31.79 8.29 11.20
N TYR A 189 -30.57 7.87 10.90
CA TYR A 189 -30.32 6.65 10.13
C TYR A 189 -29.15 5.89 10.72
N GLU A 190 -29.09 4.60 10.42
CA GLU A 190 -27.99 3.76 10.86
C GLU A 190 -26.92 3.76 9.77
N ILE A 191 -25.67 4.01 10.15
CA ILE A 191 -24.53 3.64 9.34
C ILE A 191 -23.81 2.46 9.98
N ASP A 192 -23.35 1.56 9.11
CA ASP A 192 -22.26 0.65 9.44
C ASP A 192 -20.98 1.49 9.63
N ASP A 193 -20.86 2.08 10.82
CA ASP A 193 -19.68 2.83 11.22
C ASP A 193 -18.72 1.90 11.96
N ASP A 194 -17.48 1.92 11.51
CA ASP A 194 -16.40 1.20 12.14
C ASP A 194 -15.86 2.07 13.28
N ASN A 195 -16.61 2.18 14.38
CA ASN A 195 -16.18 2.97 15.54
C ASN A 195 -14.74 2.58 15.93
N GLU A 196 -13.83 3.55 15.93
CA GLU A 196 -12.37 3.36 16.12
C GLU A 196 -12.03 2.60 17.41
N SER A 197 -12.95 2.59 18.38
CA SER A 197 -12.81 1.94 19.69
C SER A 197 -13.24 0.45 19.72
N SER A 198 -13.85 -0.07 18.65
CA SER A 198 -14.44 -1.42 18.62
C SER A 198 -13.55 -2.51 18.00
N PHE A 199 -12.35 -2.14 17.54
CA PHE A 199 -11.41 -3.10 16.99
C PHE A 199 -10.73 -3.88 18.11
N VAL A 200 -10.99 -5.19 18.20
CA VAL A 200 -10.12 -6.09 18.95
C VAL A 200 -8.87 -6.32 18.09
N GLN A 201 -7.70 -5.98 18.63
CA GLN A 201 -6.43 -6.35 18.00
C GLN A 201 -6.30 -7.88 18.03
N ILE A 202 -6.40 -8.55 16.87
CA ILE A 202 -6.30 -10.03 16.80
C ILE A 202 -5.00 -10.44 16.13
N GLY A 203 -3.89 -9.92 16.62
CA GLY A 203 -2.58 -10.27 16.11
C GLY A 203 -1.51 -9.43 16.78
N ARG A 204 -0.34 -10.04 17.01
CA ARG A 204 0.81 -9.32 17.58
C ARG A 204 1.28 -8.24 16.62
N THR A 205 1.46 -7.03 17.15
CA THR A 205 2.28 -5.99 16.51
C THR A 205 3.65 -6.60 16.22
N THR A 206 4.00 -6.77 14.96
CA THR A 206 5.37 -7.12 14.60
C THR A 206 6.10 -5.85 14.21
N LYS A 207 7.13 -5.53 14.98
CA LYS A 207 8.10 -4.53 14.56
C LYS A 207 9.02 -5.20 13.56
N SER A 208 8.81 -4.96 12.27
CA SER A 208 9.83 -5.27 11.27
C SER A 208 10.92 -4.22 11.41
N ALA A 209 12.11 -4.65 11.83
CA ALA A 209 13.30 -3.81 11.86
C ALA A 209 14.17 -4.24 10.69
N THR A 210 14.44 -3.33 9.76
CA THR A 210 15.52 -3.53 8.81
C THR A 210 16.84 -3.40 9.57
N LEU A 211 17.72 -4.39 9.47
CA LEU A 211 19.06 -4.32 10.06
C LEU A 211 19.91 -3.19 9.46
N ASN A 212 19.56 -2.73 8.26
CA ASN A 212 20.27 -1.70 7.51
C ASN A 212 19.35 -0.52 7.16
N SER A 213 19.95 0.67 7.04
CA SER A 213 19.29 1.89 6.57
C SER A 213 18.75 1.71 5.16
N ILE A 214 17.52 2.18 4.91
CA ILE A 214 16.91 2.18 3.58
C ILE A 214 17.53 3.34 2.78
N PRO A 215 18.18 3.10 1.63
CA PRO A 215 18.71 4.17 0.78
C PRO A 215 17.58 5.11 0.32
N SER A 216 17.87 6.41 0.28
CA SER A 216 16.88 7.50 0.09
C SER A 216 16.11 7.48 -1.24
N ASN A 217 16.46 6.60 -2.17
CA ASN A 217 15.91 6.53 -3.53
C ASN A 217 15.09 5.26 -3.83
N ASN A 218 14.84 4.38 -2.84
CA ASN A 218 14.13 3.13 -3.07
C ASN A 218 12.77 3.07 -2.35
N GLY A 219 11.69 3.19 -3.12
CA GLY A 219 10.35 2.82 -2.66
C GLY A 219 10.23 1.30 -2.52
N LYS A 220 10.17 0.76 -1.30
CA LYS A 220 9.83 -0.65 -1.07
C LYS A 220 8.31 -0.82 -1.11
N LYS A 221 7.83 -1.86 -1.79
CA LYS A 221 6.42 -2.29 -1.74
C LYS A 221 6.22 -3.09 -0.46
N LEU A 222 5.29 -2.66 0.38
CA LEU A 222 4.83 -3.44 1.52
C LEU A 222 3.63 -4.27 1.08
N ASN A 223 3.81 -5.60 0.99
CA ASN A 223 2.74 -6.50 0.57
C ASN A 223 2.07 -7.10 1.80
N PHE A 224 0.74 -7.00 1.88
CA PHE A 224 -0.05 -7.65 2.91
C PHE A 224 -0.93 -8.73 2.29
N ARG A 225 -1.02 -9.88 2.93
CA ARG A 225 -2.02 -10.90 2.61
C ARG A 225 -2.97 -11.04 3.79
N ILE A 226 -4.24 -10.77 3.54
CA ILE A 226 -5.31 -10.97 4.52
C ILE A 226 -5.92 -12.35 4.26
N VAL A 227 -5.89 -13.23 5.25
CA VAL A 227 -6.63 -14.50 5.20
C VAL A 227 -7.73 -14.42 6.23
N VAL A 228 -8.96 -14.44 5.73
CA VAL A 228 -10.17 -14.45 6.55
C VAL A 228 -10.41 -15.90 6.97
N PRO A 229 -10.50 -16.21 8.29
CA PRO A 229 -10.84 -17.54 8.75
C PRO A 229 -12.18 -17.98 8.15
N SER A 230 -12.32 -19.25 7.75
CA SER A 230 -13.59 -19.77 7.24
C SER A 230 -14.74 -19.67 8.26
N SER A 231 -14.42 -19.69 9.56
CA SER A 231 -15.36 -19.45 10.66
C SER A 231 -15.79 -17.99 10.81
N ALA A 232 -15.06 -17.04 10.20
CA ALA A 232 -15.38 -15.62 10.17
C ALA A 232 -16.09 -15.21 8.87
N SER A 233 -16.46 -16.17 8.02
CA SER A 233 -17.34 -15.93 6.88
C SER A 233 -18.79 -15.90 7.39
N PRO A 234 -19.44 -14.72 7.51
CA PRO A 234 -20.87 -14.68 7.75
C PRO A 234 -21.59 -15.41 6.60
N SER A 235 -22.74 -15.99 6.91
CA SER A 235 -23.61 -16.73 5.98
C SER A 235 -24.25 -15.86 4.88
N SER A 236 -23.83 -14.59 4.78
CA SER A 236 -24.32 -13.53 3.90
C SER A 236 -23.14 -12.68 3.41
N PRO A 237 -23.18 -12.08 2.21
CA PRO A 237 -22.08 -11.28 1.66
C PRO A 237 -21.89 -9.98 2.48
N GLN A 238 -21.11 -10.05 3.56
CA GLN A 238 -20.66 -8.86 4.27
C GLN A 238 -19.34 -8.34 3.68
N LYS A 239 -19.24 -7.02 3.59
CA LYS A 239 -18.00 -6.33 3.22
C LYS A 239 -17.04 -6.39 4.41
N ILE A 240 -15.92 -7.08 4.27
CA ILE A 240 -14.85 -7.07 5.27
C ILE A 240 -14.04 -5.80 5.07
N ARG A 241 -14.07 -4.91 6.06
CA ARG A 241 -13.22 -3.71 6.10
C ARG A 241 -12.05 -3.95 7.04
N PHE A 242 -10.86 -3.50 6.65
CA PHE A 242 -9.66 -3.56 7.47
C PHE A 242 -8.99 -2.19 7.51
N LYS A 243 -8.39 -1.86 8.65
CA LYS A 243 -7.59 -0.66 8.84
C LYS A 243 -6.15 -1.06 9.07
N LEU A 244 -5.26 -0.49 8.26
CA LEU A 244 -3.82 -0.67 8.38
C LEU A 244 -3.20 0.63 8.90
N ARG A 245 -2.45 0.56 10.00
CA ARG A 245 -1.58 1.65 10.41
C ARG A 245 -0.13 1.28 10.10
N VAL A 246 0.54 2.12 9.33
CA VAL A 246 1.98 2.01 9.06
C VAL A 246 2.66 3.16 9.79
N GLU A 247 3.50 2.84 10.76
CA GLU A 247 4.35 3.80 11.46
C GLU A 247 5.79 3.56 11.01
N TYR A 248 6.48 4.61 10.57
CA TYR A 248 7.92 4.58 10.32
C TYR A 248 8.61 5.51 11.30
N LYS A 249 9.81 5.12 11.74
CA LYS A 249 10.66 5.94 12.60
C LYS A 249 11.97 6.18 11.84
N GLN A 250 12.28 7.45 11.57
CA GLN A 250 13.61 7.88 11.11
C GLN A 250 14.59 7.84 12.28
#